data_AF-A0A0K0J1W9-F1
#
_entry.id   AF-A0A0K0J1W9-F1
#
_cell.length_a   1.000
_cell.length_b   1.000
_cell.length_c   1.000
_cell.angle_alpha   90.00
_cell.angle_beta   90.00
_cell.angle_gamma   90.00
#
_symmetry.space_group_name_H-M   'P 1'
#
loop_
_entity.id
_entity.type
_entity.pdbx_description
1 polymer ?
#
loop_
_entity_poly.entity_id
_entity_poly.type
_entity_poly.pdbx_seq_one_letter_code
_entity_poly.pdbx_strand_id
1 'polypeptide(L)'
;IFISYYLIICDRIILHSISLSDDKLNSTQPQHDGFFEISGTEREWGSIETYLIIRHHCYQGKVNTRCIVTDRFAIPSTSINKVYNMGIISLNIHQNTRKTMCRKL
;
A
#
# COMPACT_ATOMS: atom_id res chain seq x y z
N ILE A 1 10.99 7.98 4.60
CA ILE A 1 9.62 8.43 4.27
C ILE A 1 8.72 8.05 5.42
N PHE A 2 7.81 8.93 5.87
CA PHE A 2 6.75 8.62 6.84
C PHE A 2 5.39 8.83 6.15
N ILE A 3 4.45 7.89 6.29
CA ILE A 3 3.11 7.90 5.65
C ILE A 3 2.11 7.46 6.72
N SER A 4 1.03 8.18 7.00
CA SER A 4 0.18 7.97 8.21
C SER A 4 -1.33 8.25 8.02
N TYR A 5 -2.25 7.31 7.67
CA TYR A 5 -3.69 7.60 7.36
C TYR A 5 -4.76 6.53 7.63
N TYR A 6 -6.04 6.94 7.54
CA TYR A 6 -7.30 6.27 7.93
C TYR A 6 -8.05 5.44 6.85
N LEU A 7 -8.80 4.45 7.38
CA LEU A 7 -9.81 3.51 6.84
C LEU A 7 -9.38 2.45 5.81
N ILE A 8 -8.88 1.34 6.36
CA ILE A 8 -8.68 0.04 5.73
C ILE A 8 -9.28 -1.05 6.66
N ILE A 9 -10.34 -1.73 6.22
CA ILE A 9 -11.04 -2.76 7.02
C ILE A 9 -10.45 -4.12 6.63
N CYS A 10 -9.67 -4.72 7.56
CA CYS A 10 -8.69 -5.79 7.33
C CYS A 10 -7.52 -5.28 6.49
N ASP A 11 -6.27 -5.76 6.60
CA ASP A 11 -5.26 -5.84 5.49
C ASP A 11 -3.80 -5.78 5.95
N ARG A 12 -2.89 -6.09 5.01
CA ARG A 12 -1.45 -5.86 5.15
C ARG A 12 -0.99 -4.80 4.16
N ILE A 13 -0.25 -3.83 4.66
CA ILE A 13 0.25 -2.68 3.89
C ILE A 13 1.77 -2.81 3.79
N ILE A 14 2.32 -2.63 2.60
CA ILE A 14 3.74 -2.84 2.32
C ILE A 14 4.26 -1.65 1.52
N LEU A 15 5.33 -1.04 2.00
CA LEU A 15 5.99 0.08 1.33
C LEU A 15 7.20 -0.44 0.54
N HIS A 16 7.33 0.00 -0.70
CA HIS A 16 8.40 -0.39 -1.61
C HIS A 16 9.10 0.85 -2.22
N SER A 17 10.37 0.67 -2.61
CA SER A 17 11.17 1.58 -3.45
C SER A 17 11.68 0.84 -4.68
N ILE A 18 11.90 1.60 -5.76
CA ILE A 18 12.60 1.15 -6.97
C ILE A 18 13.72 2.16 -7.24
N SER A 19 14.98 1.71 -7.23
CA SER A 19 16.12 2.41 -7.84
C SER A 19 17.02 1.45 -8.60
N LEU A 20 17.45 0.35 -7.97
CA LEU A 20 18.20 -0.74 -8.62
C LEU A 20 17.41 -2.06 -8.66
N SER A 21 16.68 -2.36 -7.58
CA SER A 21 15.72 -3.45 -7.48
C SER A 21 14.45 -2.98 -6.78
N ASP A 22 13.38 -3.77 -6.91
CA ASP A 22 12.13 -3.51 -6.20
C ASP A 22 12.27 -3.98 -4.75
N ASP A 23 12.62 -3.03 -3.88
CA ASP A 23 13.00 -3.31 -2.51
C ASP A 23 11.86 -2.98 -1.56
N LYS A 24 11.56 -3.94 -0.67
CA LYS A 24 10.59 -3.73 0.40
C LYS A 24 11.24 -2.89 1.50
N LEU A 25 10.80 -1.64 1.63
CA LEU A 25 11.25 -0.73 2.68
C LEU A 25 10.68 -1.07 4.06
N ASN A 26 9.37 -1.36 4.13
CA ASN A 26 8.71 -1.73 5.38
C ASN A 26 7.35 -2.40 5.13
N SER A 27 6.71 -2.92 6.17
CA SER A 27 5.30 -3.32 6.16
C SER A 27 4.62 -3.02 7.48
N THR A 28 3.35 -2.67 7.42
CA THR A 28 2.49 -2.43 8.58
C THR A 28 1.15 -3.14 8.40
N GLN A 29 0.33 -3.10 9.44
CA GLN A 29 -1.09 -3.42 9.39
C GLN A 29 -1.89 -2.20 9.86
N PRO A 30 -3.04 -1.93 9.26
CA PRO A 30 -3.92 -0.90 9.76
C PRO A 30 -4.49 -1.30 11.13
N GLN A 31 -4.80 -0.29 11.92
CA GLN A 31 -5.52 -0.38 13.19
C GLN A 31 -7.00 -0.73 12.94
N HIS A 32 -7.77 -0.89 14.02
CA HIS A 32 -9.18 -1.31 13.94
C HIS A 32 -10.09 -0.30 13.21
N ASP A 33 -9.75 0.99 13.25
CA ASP A 33 -10.40 2.07 12.51
C ASP A 33 -9.83 2.23 11.09
N GLY A 34 -8.91 1.35 10.73
CA GLY A 34 -8.24 1.33 9.46
C GLY A 34 -7.10 2.32 9.30
N PHE A 35 -6.70 2.99 10.37
CA PHE A 35 -5.53 3.87 10.37
C PHE A 35 -4.22 3.09 10.25
N PHE A 36 -3.29 3.55 9.44
CA PHE A 36 -1.97 2.96 9.31
C PHE A 36 -0.91 4.03 9.22
N GLU A 37 0.22 3.78 9.87
CA GLU A 37 1.45 4.51 9.61
C GLU A 37 2.54 3.55 9.15
N ILE A 38 3.27 3.94 8.12
CA ILE A 38 4.41 3.21 7.59
C ILE A 38 5.53 4.19 7.26
N SER A 39 6.72 3.81 7.69
CA SER A 39 7.93 4.54 7.34
C SER A 39 9.01 3.60 6.84
N GLY A 40 9.89 4.12 5.98
CA GLY A 40 10.94 3.33 5.35
C GLY A 40 12.14 4.21 5.01
N THR A 41 13.32 3.60 5.01
CA THR A 41 14.60 4.24 4.68
C THR A 41 15.31 3.41 3.63
N GLU A 42 15.83 4.08 2.61
CA GLU A 42 16.63 3.48 1.55
C GLU A 42 18.05 4.08 1.60
N ARG A 43 19.08 3.34 1.19
CA ARG A 43 20.48 3.80 1.11
C ARG A 43 20.95 4.11 -0.31
N GLU A 44 20.12 3.88 -1.31
CA GLU A 44 20.50 4.09 -2.71
C GLU A 44 20.84 5.55 -3.00
N TRP A 45 21.94 5.75 -3.72
CA TRP A 45 22.44 7.06 -4.12
C TRP A 45 21.77 7.47 -5.43
N GLY A 46 20.60 8.12 -5.36
CA GLY A 46 19.89 8.56 -6.56
C GLY A 46 18.44 8.96 -6.30
N SER A 47 17.72 9.20 -7.40
CA SER A 47 16.27 9.33 -7.37
C SER A 47 15.63 7.96 -7.12
N ILE A 48 14.83 7.85 -6.06
CA ILE A 48 14.03 6.67 -5.77
C ILE A 48 12.58 6.90 -6.23
N GLU A 49 11.98 5.90 -6.87
CA GLU A 49 10.53 5.84 -7.04
C GLU A 49 9.95 5.04 -5.89
N THR A 50 8.90 5.55 -5.24
CA THR A 50 8.29 4.87 -4.10
C THR A 50 6.82 4.64 -4.34
N TYR A 51 6.33 3.51 -3.84
CA TYR A 51 4.93 3.15 -3.99
C TYR A 51 4.47 2.25 -2.84
N LEU A 52 3.19 2.33 -2.54
CA LEU A 52 2.52 1.54 -1.53
C LEU A 52 1.83 0.35 -2.19
N ILE A 53 2.00 -0.84 -1.64
CA ILE A 53 1.20 -2.02 -1.94
C ILE A 53 0.20 -2.23 -0.81
N ILE A 54 -1.08 -2.30 -1.14
CA ILE A 54 -2.13 -2.70 -0.19
C ILE A 54 -2.65 -4.06 -0.62
N ARG A 55 -2.57 -5.05 0.28
CA ARG A 55 -3.06 -6.42 0.06
C ARG A 55 -4.29 -6.68 0.90
N HIS A 56 -5.39 -7.02 0.23
CA HIS A 56 -6.69 -7.02 0.86
C HIS A 56 -7.68 -8.09 0.45
N HIS A 57 -8.73 -8.25 1.26
CA HIS A 57 -9.80 -9.22 1.02
C HIS A 57 -11.11 -8.59 0.51
N CYS A 58 -11.21 -7.27 0.37
CA CYS A 58 -12.36 -6.64 -0.27
C CYS A 58 -12.40 -6.95 -1.78
N TYR A 59 -13.31 -7.83 -2.21
CA TYR A 59 -13.52 -8.22 -3.60
C TYR A 59 -14.96 -7.94 -4.00
N GLN A 60 -15.16 -7.16 -5.07
CA GLN A 60 -16.49 -6.76 -5.57
C GLN A 60 -17.38 -6.14 -4.47
N GLY A 61 -16.78 -5.28 -3.63
CA GLY A 61 -17.49 -4.58 -2.56
C GLY A 61 -17.87 -5.45 -1.35
N LYS A 62 -17.38 -6.70 -1.28
CA LYS A 62 -17.61 -7.61 -0.15
C LYS A 62 -16.29 -8.19 0.35
N VAL A 63 -16.20 -8.46 1.65
CA VAL A 63 -15.06 -9.19 2.20
C VAL A 63 -15.14 -10.65 1.73
N ASN A 64 -14.09 -11.11 1.05
CA ASN A 64 -13.93 -12.49 0.62
C ASN A 64 -12.51 -12.97 0.93
N THR A 65 -12.37 -13.76 1.99
CA THR A 65 -11.07 -14.29 2.46
C THR A 65 -10.40 -15.25 1.48
N ARG A 66 -11.12 -15.74 0.47
CA ARG A 66 -10.56 -16.57 -0.61
C ARG A 66 -9.90 -15.75 -1.71
N CYS A 67 -10.17 -14.45 -1.75
CA CYS A 67 -9.61 -13.52 -2.72
C CYS A 67 -8.57 -12.65 -2.06
N ILE A 68 -7.40 -12.54 -2.67
CA ILE A 68 -6.39 -11.54 -2.34
C ILE A 68 -6.37 -10.54 -3.48
N VAL A 69 -6.77 -9.33 -3.19
CA VAL A 69 -6.67 -8.16 -4.05
C VAL A 69 -5.39 -7.42 -3.69
N THR A 70 -4.69 -6.91 -4.68
CA THR A 70 -3.44 -6.16 -4.52
C THR A 70 -3.52 -4.89 -5.33
N ASP A 71 -3.46 -3.75 -4.64
CA ASP A 71 -3.36 -2.43 -5.26
C ASP A 71 -1.98 -1.85 -5.09
N ARG A 72 -1.61 -0.98 -6.04
CA ARG A 72 -0.37 -0.21 -6.01
C ARG A 72 -0.73 1.27 -6.10
N PHE A 73 -0.15 2.07 -5.22
CA PHE A 73 -0.32 3.52 -5.20
C PHE A 73 1.05 4.18 -5.31
N ALA A 74 1.24 4.98 -6.34
CA ALA A 74 2.46 5.78 -6.46
C ALA A 74 2.54 6.79 -5.30
N ILE A 75 3.71 6.91 -4.70
CA ILE A 75 4.01 7.94 -3.72
C ILE A 75 4.83 9.02 -4.44
N PRO A 76 4.40 10.29 -4.41
CA PRO A 76 5.13 11.36 -5.06
C PRO A 76 6.56 11.44 -4.52
N SER A 77 7.56 11.45 -5.42
CA SER A 77 8.97 11.59 -5.07
C SER A 77 9.26 12.88 -4.28
N THR A 78 8.44 13.92 -4.47
CA THR A 78 8.49 15.17 -3.68
C THR A 78 8.19 14.99 -2.19
N SER A 79 7.69 13.81 -1.79
CA SER A 79 7.41 13.43 -0.41
C SER A 79 8.53 12.64 0.26
N ILE A 80 9.62 12.36 -0.46
CA ILE A 80 10.81 11.76 0.12
C ILE A 80 11.35 12.70 1.21
N ASN A 81 11.75 12.14 2.35
CA ASN A 81 12.15 12.86 3.57
C ASN A 81 11.08 13.79 4.17
N LYS A 82 9.81 13.62 3.79
CA LYS A 82 8.66 14.31 4.37
C LYS A 82 7.63 13.29 4.89
N VAL A 83 6.60 13.83 5.54
CA VAL A 83 5.35 13.10 5.79
C VAL A 83 4.47 13.27 4.56
N TYR A 84 4.13 12.17 3.88
CA TYR A 84 3.18 12.21 2.76
C TYR A 84 1.77 11.95 3.25
N ASN A 85 0.82 12.84 2.97
CA ASN A 85 -0.58 12.65 3.30
C ASN A 85 -1.42 12.05 2.16
N MET A 86 -1.74 10.76 2.24
CA MET A 86 -2.55 10.06 1.22
C MET A 86 -4.06 10.30 1.37
N GLY A 87 -4.52 10.83 2.51
CA GLY A 87 -5.94 10.95 2.82
C GLY A 87 -6.63 9.59 2.95
N ILE A 88 -7.87 9.50 2.45
CA ILE A 88 -8.68 8.28 2.52
C ILE A 88 -8.52 7.48 1.23
N ILE A 89 -8.17 6.20 1.36
CA ILE A 89 -8.09 5.27 0.24
C ILE A 89 -9.31 4.36 0.25
N SER A 90 -10.21 4.53 -0.73
CA SER A 90 -11.35 3.61 -0.88
C SER A 90 -10.96 2.38 -1.70
N LEU A 91 -10.76 1.25 -1.02
CA LEU A 91 -10.41 -0.04 -1.65
C LEU A 91 -11.56 -0.66 -2.46
N ASN A 92 -12.74 -0.06 -2.41
CA ASN A 92 -13.90 -0.49 -3.20
C ASN A 92 -13.77 -0.07 -4.68
N ILE A 93 -12.97 0.95 -4.96
CA ILE A 93 -12.75 1.50 -6.30
C ILE A 93 -11.68 0.68 -7.02
N HIS A 94 -11.97 0.21 -8.23
CA HIS A 94 -11.01 -0.55 -9.02
C HIS A 94 -9.88 0.37 -9.52
N GLN A 95 -8.66 0.12 -9.06
CA GLN A 95 -7.47 0.80 -9.56
C GLN A 95 -6.97 0.14 -10.85
N ASN A 96 -6.37 0.89 -11.78
CA ASN A 96 -5.81 0.34 -13.01
C ASN A 96 -4.72 -0.72 -12.77
N THR A 97 -3.99 -0.61 -11.66
CA THR A 97 -2.92 -1.52 -11.28
C THR A 97 -3.38 -2.72 -10.45
N ARG A 98 -4.70 -2.84 -10.20
CA ARG A 98 -5.26 -3.86 -9.31
C ARG A 98 -5.03 -5.25 -9.87
N LYS A 99 -4.48 -6.13 -9.03
CA LYS A 99 -4.37 -7.57 -9.30
C LYS A 99 -5.26 -8.33 -8.33
N THR A 100 -5.94 -9.36 -8.81
CA THR A 100 -6.79 -10.22 -7.96
C THR A 100 -6.42 -11.68 -8.17
N MET A 101 -6.25 -12.42 -7.07
CA MET A 101 -6.17 -13.88 -7.07
C MET A 101 -7.22 -14.44 -6.12
N CYS A 102 -8.15 -15.25 -6.65
CA CYS A 102 -9.14 -15.96 -5.86
C CYS A 102 -8.90 -17.47 -5.96
N ARG A 103 -8.94 -18.16 -4.82
CA ARG A 103 -8.92 -19.63 -4.81
C ARG A 103 -10.28 -20.15 -5.32
N LYS A 104 -10.26 -21.09 -6.26
CA LYS A 104 -11.45 -21.85 -6.65
C LYS A 104 -11.83 -22.81 -5.53
N LEU A 105 -13.13 -23.04 -5.40
CA LEU A 105 -13.72 -24.06 -4.54
C LEU A 105 -13.26 -25.46 -4.97
#